data_AF-A0A438JLQ5-F1
#
_entry.id   AF-A0A438JLQ5-F1
#
_cell.length_a   1.000
_cell.length_b   1.000
_cell.length_c   1.000
_cell.angle_alpha   90.00
_cell.angle_beta   90.00
_cell.angle_gamma   90.00
#
_symmetry.space_group_name_H-M   'P 1'
#
loop_
_entity.id
_entity.type
_entity.pdbx_description
1 polymer ?
#
loop_
_entity_poly.entity_id
_entity_poly.type
_entity_poly.pdbx_seq_one_letter_code
_entity_poly.pdbx_strand_id
1 'polypeptide(L)'
;MTTETPIVPVVVPNGDAPGETQPAENEGAPDPEEESLSNASSGGSPVDDAACISASSFSYAELEDKLKRIPPGSDVAMPSAKMFEVVETLVNGLRDMAQQHDLFTDLLRTADYMKAFASQRRNNEDQMRLRLEEAEASLSRRSVGTTMPSGRS
;
A
#
# COMPACT_ATOMS: atom_id res chain seq x y z
N MET A 1 -19.01 59.66 25.79
CA MET A 1 -18.03 58.71 26.36
C MET A 1 -18.81 57.59 27.03
N THR A 2 -18.59 56.33 26.65
CA THR A 2 -18.46 55.16 27.54
C THR A 2 -18.07 53.94 26.71
N THR A 3 -17.03 53.29 27.20
CA THR A 3 -16.18 52.21 26.71
C THR A 3 -16.87 50.91 26.28
N GLU A 4 -16.22 50.21 25.35
CA GLU A 4 -16.50 48.86 24.84
C GLU A 4 -16.13 47.75 25.86
N THR A 5 -16.74 46.57 25.78
CA THR A 5 -16.10 45.32 26.24
C THR A 5 -16.61 44.14 25.41
N PRO A 6 -15.78 43.46 24.60
CA PRO A 6 -16.19 42.29 23.82
C PRO A 6 -16.20 41.03 24.71
N ILE A 7 -17.34 40.33 24.76
CA ILE A 7 -17.50 39.10 25.54
C ILE A 7 -17.32 37.88 24.63
N VAL A 8 -16.28 37.08 24.90
CA VAL A 8 -16.04 35.79 24.23
C VAL A 8 -16.91 34.71 24.88
N PRO A 9 -17.75 33.97 24.13
CA PRO A 9 -18.53 32.87 24.70
C PRO A 9 -17.66 31.64 24.96
N VAL A 10 -17.69 31.13 26.20
CA VAL A 10 -17.14 29.81 26.53
C VAL A 10 -18.15 28.73 26.14
N VAL A 11 -17.73 27.77 25.31
CA VAL A 11 -18.56 26.61 24.93
C VAL A 11 -18.31 25.45 25.88
N VAL A 12 -19.39 24.96 26.51
CA VAL A 12 -19.40 23.72 27.30
C VAL A 12 -20.04 22.61 26.45
N PRO A 13 -19.41 21.44 26.27
CA PRO A 13 -20.03 20.31 25.59
C PRO A 13 -20.88 19.50 26.59
N ASN A 14 -22.21 19.51 26.41
CA ASN A 14 -23.10 18.55 27.04
C ASN A 14 -23.20 17.31 26.16
N GLY A 15 -22.87 16.15 26.71
CA GLY A 15 -23.15 14.86 26.07
C GLY A 15 -24.35 14.20 26.73
N ASP A 16 -25.38 13.88 25.94
CA ASP A 16 -26.49 13.02 26.33
C ASP A 16 -26.84 12.10 25.15
N ALA A 17 -27.12 10.83 25.44
CA ALA A 17 -27.37 9.79 24.45
C ALA A 17 -28.87 9.69 24.09
N PRO A 18 -29.24 9.40 22.83
CA PRO A 18 -30.63 9.15 22.43
C PRO A 18 -31.05 7.70 22.78
N GLY A 19 -32.32 7.52 23.19
CA GLY A 19 -32.83 6.28 23.76
C GLY A 19 -33.48 5.28 22.77
N GLU A 20 -33.86 4.11 23.31
CA GLU A 20 -34.49 3.00 22.58
C GLU A 20 -36.03 3.06 22.56
N THR A 21 -36.66 2.78 21.40
CA THR A 21 -38.02 2.23 21.16
C THR A 21 -38.34 2.36 19.65
N GLN A 22 -39.09 1.50 18.93
CA GLN A 22 -39.66 0.15 19.13
C GLN A 22 -39.37 -0.68 17.84
N PRO A 23 -39.46 -2.04 17.83
CA PRO A 23 -39.34 -2.81 16.58
C PRO A 23 -40.63 -2.75 15.76
N ALA A 24 -40.51 -2.52 14.46
CA ALA A 24 -41.59 -2.66 13.49
C ALA A 24 -41.23 -3.74 12.47
N GLU A 25 -42.06 -4.78 12.36
CA GLU A 25 -41.92 -5.83 11.36
C GLU A 25 -42.16 -5.25 9.95
N ASN A 26 -41.26 -5.54 9.01
CA ASN A 26 -41.58 -5.51 7.59
C ASN A 26 -41.45 -6.92 7.00
N GLU A 27 -42.56 -7.47 6.52
CA GLU A 27 -42.52 -8.64 5.63
C GLU A 27 -41.91 -8.27 4.27
N GLY A 28 -41.35 -9.27 3.60
CA GLY A 28 -41.21 -9.24 2.14
C GLY A 28 -39.87 -8.74 1.60
N ALA A 29 -38.76 -9.33 2.02
CA ALA A 29 -37.56 -9.39 1.18
C ALA A 29 -37.71 -10.58 0.21
N PRO A 30 -37.71 -10.37 -1.13
CA PRO A 30 -37.47 -11.46 -2.06
C PRO A 30 -36.03 -11.93 -1.89
N ASP A 31 -35.85 -13.25 -1.82
CA ASP A 31 -34.55 -13.91 -1.88
C ASP A 31 -33.79 -13.45 -3.14
N PRO A 32 -32.56 -12.90 -3.03
CA PRO A 32 -31.74 -12.62 -4.21
C PRO A 32 -31.26 -13.96 -4.78
N GLU A 33 -32.07 -14.51 -5.68
CA GLU A 33 -31.81 -15.75 -6.42
C GLU A 33 -30.34 -15.80 -6.87
N GLU A 34 -29.63 -16.90 -6.54
CA GLU A 34 -28.19 -16.97 -6.75
C GLU A 34 -27.81 -16.71 -8.21
N GLU A 35 -27.21 -15.56 -8.48
CA GLU A 35 -26.72 -15.16 -9.79
C GLU A 35 -25.44 -15.92 -10.18
N SER A 36 -25.61 -17.24 -10.35
CA SER A 36 -24.90 -18.10 -11.28
C SER A 36 -23.45 -17.70 -11.55
N LEU A 37 -22.56 -18.09 -10.62
CA LEU A 37 -21.11 -18.03 -10.76
C LEU A 37 -20.69 -18.61 -12.12
N SER A 38 -20.51 -17.72 -13.09
CA SER A 38 -20.18 -18.08 -14.46
C SER A 38 -18.70 -18.46 -14.51
N ASN A 39 -18.44 -19.75 -14.27
CA ASN A 39 -17.15 -20.40 -14.39
C ASN A 39 -16.65 -20.40 -15.85
N ALA A 40 -16.26 -19.22 -16.35
CA ALA A 40 -15.43 -19.07 -17.53
C ALA A 40 -13.95 -19.29 -17.13
N SER A 41 -13.62 -20.52 -16.71
CA SER A 41 -12.24 -20.97 -16.62
C SER A 41 -11.67 -21.10 -18.04
N SER A 42 -11.29 -19.96 -18.62
CA SER A 42 -10.68 -19.90 -19.93
C SER A 42 -9.25 -20.43 -19.82
N GLY A 43 -9.10 -21.72 -20.09
CA GLY A 43 -7.82 -22.45 -20.10
C GLY A 43 -6.91 -22.06 -21.28
N GLY A 44 -6.69 -20.75 -21.48
CA GLY A 44 -5.65 -20.24 -22.35
C GLY A 44 -4.28 -20.32 -21.66
N SER A 45 -3.24 -20.64 -22.42
CA SER A 45 -1.86 -20.40 -21.98
C SER A 45 -1.68 -18.91 -21.63
N PRO A 46 -0.89 -18.54 -20.61
CA PRO A 46 -0.53 -17.14 -20.39
C PRO A 46 0.12 -16.61 -21.67
N VAL A 47 -0.58 -15.70 -22.34
CA VAL A 47 -0.03 -14.96 -23.47
C VAL A 47 1.04 -14.05 -22.89
N ASP A 48 2.20 -13.99 -23.53
CA ASP A 48 3.24 -13.05 -23.12
C ASP A 48 2.77 -11.63 -23.41
N ASP A 49 2.25 -10.95 -22.39
CA ASP A 49 1.72 -9.58 -22.51
C ASP A 49 2.79 -8.58 -22.98
N ALA A 50 4.09 -8.91 -22.86
CA ALA A 50 5.18 -8.13 -23.43
C ALA A 50 5.24 -8.18 -24.98
N ALA A 51 4.73 -9.24 -25.61
CA ALA A 51 4.59 -9.31 -27.06
C ALA A 51 3.48 -8.37 -27.58
N CYS A 52 2.41 -8.21 -26.80
CA CYS A 52 1.27 -7.33 -27.14
C CYS A 52 1.66 -5.85 -27.26
N ILE A 53 2.64 -5.38 -26.48
CA ILE A 53 3.18 -4.00 -26.57
C ILE A 53 4.25 -3.80 -27.65
N SER A 54 4.78 -4.87 -28.26
CA SER A 54 5.82 -4.77 -29.31
C SER A 54 5.33 -4.98 -30.75
N ALA A 55 4.17 -5.62 -30.96
CA ALA A 55 3.74 -6.07 -32.29
C ALA A 55 3.28 -4.94 -33.25
N SER A 56 3.04 -3.72 -32.78
CA SER A 56 2.75 -2.56 -33.64
C SER A 56 3.53 -1.33 -33.22
N SER A 57 4.62 -1.04 -33.94
CA SER A 57 5.31 0.25 -33.91
C SER A 57 4.48 1.30 -34.65
N PHE A 58 3.38 1.73 -34.01
CA PHE A 58 2.41 2.64 -34.57
C PHE A 58 3.07 4.00 -34.90
N SER A 59 3.20 4.30 -36.19
CA SER A 59 3.81 5.55 -36.66
C SER A 59 2.75 6.62 -36.92
N TYR A 60 2.94 7.82 -36.36
CA TYR A 60 2.07 8.96 -36.65
C TYR A 60 2.05 9.33 -38.14
N ALA A 61 3.16 9.15 -38.88
CA ALA A 61 3.19 9.39 -40.32
C ALA A 61 2.33 8.35 -41.09
N GLU A 62 2.37 7.08 -40.67
CA GLU A 62 1.53 6.03 -41.26
C GLU A 62 0.04 6.25 -40.93
N LEU A 63 -0.27 6.72 -39.73
CA LEU A 63 -1.62 7.15 -39.37
C LEU A 63 -2.07 8.35 -40.22
N GLU A 64 -1.22 9.38 -40.37
CA GLU A 64 -1.54 10.58 -41.16
C GLU A 64 -1.84 10.23 -42.62
N ASP A 65 -1.04 9.35 -43.24
CA ASP A 65 -1.28 8.88 -44.60
C ASP A 65 -2.52 7.98 -44.73
N LYS A 66 -2.85 7.19 -43.70
CA LYS A 66 -4.14 6.47 -43.62
C LYS A 66 -5.32 7.42 -43.48
N LEU A 67 -5.21 8.48 -42.68
CA LEU A 67 -6.25 9.51 -42.50
C LEU A 67 -6.48 10.32 -43.79
N LYS A 68 -5.40 10.73 -44.49
CA LYS A 68 -5.48 11.40 -45.80
C LYS A 68 -6.18 10.56 -46.88
N ARG A 69 -6.16 9.23 -46.73
CA ARG A 69 -6.79 8.28 -47.66
C ARG A 69 -8.30 8.10 -47.43
N ILE A 70 -8.86 8.65 -46.34
CA ILE A 70 -10.31 8.64 -46.09
C ILE A 70 -10.99 9.61 -47.07
N PRO A 71 -11.91 9.15 -47.94
CA PRO A 71 -12.60 10.04 -48.87
C PRO A 71 -13.45 11.09 -48.13
N PRO A 72 -13.51 12.36 -48.60
CA PRO A 72 -14.45 13.34 -48.06
C PRO A 72 -15.89 12.83 -48.18
N GLY A 73 -16.62 12.75 -47.05
CA GLY A 73 -17.96 12.17 -46.98
C GLY A 73 -18.00 10.64 -46.78
N SER A 74 -16.87 10.02 -46.42
CA SER A 74 -16.83 8.63 -45.94
C SER A 74 -17.66 8.43 -44.67
N ASP A 75 -18.45 7.35 -44.62
CA ASP A 75 -19.21 6.91 -43.43
C ASP A 75 -18.34 6.20 -42.37
N VAL A 76 -17.00 6.23 -42.54
CA VAL A 76 -16.08 5.88 -41.46
C VAL A 76 -16.19 6.96 -40.39
N ALA A 77 -16.91 6.65 -39.32
CA ALA A 77 -17.09 7.54 -38.18
C ALA A 77 -15.71 7.97 -37.62
N MET A 78 -15.33 9.21 -37.90
CA MET A 78 -14.12 9.81 -37.36
C MET A 78 -14.20 9.78 -35.83
N PRO A 79 -13.17 9.28 -35.10
CA PRO A 79 -13.17 9.32 -33.64
C PRO A 79 -13.40 10.75 -33.16
N SER A 80 -14.49 10.96 -32.41
CA SER A 80 -14.78 12.30 -31.89
C SER A 80 -13.71 12.72 -30.87
N ALA A 81 -13.46 14.02 -30.73
CA ALA A 81 -12.52 14.54 -29.73
C ALA A 81 -12.81 14.01 -28.31
N LYS A 82 -14.10 13.84 -27.96
CA LYS A 82 -14.54 13.26 -26.69
C LYS A 82 -14.09 11.80 -26.47
N MET A 83 -14.00 11.01 -27.55
CA MET A 83 -13.49 9.65 -27.48
C MET A 83 -11.99 9.64 -27.18
N PHE A 84 -11.24 10.59 -27.76
CA PHE A 84 -9.81 10.74 -27.50
C PHE A 84 -9.54 11.21 -26.06
N GLU A 85 -10.32 12.18 -25.56
CA GLU A 85 -10.27 12.68 -24.18
C GLU A 85 -10.52 11.59 -23.13
N VAL A 86 -11.49 10.70 -23.35
CA VAL A 86 -11.76 9.55 -22.47
C VAL A 86 -10.61 8.54 -22.50
N VAL A 87 -10.03 8.26 -23.66
CA VAL A 87 -8.87 7.35 -23.80
C VAL A 87 -7.63 7.93 -23.12
N GLU A 88 -7.36 9.22 -23.30
CA GLU A 88 -6.22 9.90 -22.65
C GLU A 88 -6.38 9.91 -21.11
N THR A 89 -7.59 10.18 -20.61
CA THR A 89 -7.91 10.13 -19.17
C THR A 89 -7.66 8.72 -18.61
N LEU A 90 -8.10 7.67 -19.31
CA LEU A 90 -7.86 6.28 -18.91
C LEU A 90 -6.36 5.93 -18.91
N VAL A 91 -5.64 6.32 -19.96
CA VAL A 91 -4.18 6.08 -20.07
C VAL A 91 -3.42 6.80 -18.96
N ASN A 92 -3.80 8.02 -18.60
CA ASN A 92 -3.17 8.76 -17.50
C ASN A 92 -3.46 8.11 -16.15
N GLY A 93 -4.70 7.69 -15.88
CA GLY A 93 -5.03 6.94 -14.66
C GLY A 93 -4.23 5.63 -14.52
N LEU A 94 -4.01 4.90 -15.63
CA LEU A 94 -3.17 3.69 -15.63
C LEU A 94 -1.69 3.99 -15.33
N ARG A 95 -1.15 5.13 -15.80
CA ARG A 95 0.22 5.57 -15.48
C ARG A 95 0.36 5.92 -14.00
N ASP A 96 -0.60 6.66 -13.46
CA ASP A 96 -0.61 7.04 -12.03
C ASP A 96 -0.68 5.79 -11.14
N MET A 97 -1.52 4.81 -11.48
CA MET A 97 -1.60 3.52 -10.78
C MET A 97 -0.28 2.74 -10.82
N ALA A 98 0.42 2.71 -11.97
CA ALA A 98 1.73 2.08 -12.07
C ALA A 98 2.77 2.78 -11.18
N GLN A 99 2.78 4.12 -11.18
CA GLN A 99 3.68 4.91 -10.31
C GLN A 99 3.38 4.69 -8.81
N GLN A 100 2.11 4.52 -8.43
CA GLN A 100 1.73 4.16 -7.06
C GLN A 100 2.20 2.75 -6.68
N HIS A 101 2.16 1.79 -7.61
CA HIS A 101 2.65 0.43 -7.39
C HIS A 101 4.18 0.40 -7.14
N ASP A 102 4.95 1.18 -7.91
CA ASP A 102 6.39 1.32 -7.70
C ASP A 102 6.71 1.94 -6.33
N LEU A 103 5.99 3.01 -5.94
CA LEU A 103 6.14 3.64 -4.63
C LEU A 103 5.80 2.68 -3.47
N PHE A 104 4.75 1.87 -3.62
CA PHE A 104 4.38 0.86 -2.63
C PHE A 104 5.45 -0.24 -2.53
N THR A 105 6.02 -0.68 -3.65
CA THR A 105 7.10 -1.66 -3.72
C THR A 105 8.37 -1.15 -3.02
N ASP A 106 8.75 0.11 -3.25
CA ASP A 106 9.89 0.76 -2.58
C ASP A 106 9.68 0.92 -1.07
N LEU A 107 8.45 1.19 -0.63
CA LEU A 107 8.09 1.25 0.78
C LEU A 107 8.22 -0.13 1.47
N LEU A 108 7.74 -1.20 0.83
CA LEU A 108 7.91 -2.57 1.33
C LEU A 108 9.40 -2.96 1.44
N ARG A 109 10.20 -2.69 0.39
CA ARG A 109 11.66 -2.93 0.41
C ARG A 109 12.34 -2.19 1.59
N THR A 110 11.91 -0.97 1.87
CA THR A 110 12.41 -0.16 2.99
C THR A 110 12.03 -0.76 4.35
N ALA A 111 10.80 -1.26 4.50
CA ALA A 111 10.34 -1.93 5.71
C ALA A 111 11.10 -3.25 5.98
N ASP A 112 11.33 -4.05 4.95
CA ASP A 112 12.10 -5.30 5.08
C ASP A 112 13.58 -5.05 5.42
N TYR A 113 14.18 -4.01 4.82
CA TYR A 113 15.53 -3.57 5.20
C TYR A 113 15.60 -3.16 6.68
N MET A 114 14.66 -2.33 7.14
CA MET A 114 14.56 -1.91 8.55
C MET A 114 14.41 -3.10 9.51
N LYS A 115 13.60 -4.10 9.13
CA LYS A 115 13.39 -5.34 9.88
C LYS A 115 14.66 -6.20 9.96
N ALA A 116 15.39 -6.34 8.86
CA ALA A 116 16.69 -7.02 8.82
C ALA A 116 17.72 -6.30 9.69
N PHE A 117 17.83 -4.97 9.56
CA PHE A 117 18.74 -4.14 10.36
C PHE A 117 18.46 -4.24 11.86
N ALA A 118 17.19 -4.12 12.27
CA ALA A 118 16.80 -4.26 13.68
C ALA A 118 17.12 -5.66 14.24
N SER A 119 16.95 -6.71 13.43
CA SER A 119 17.26 -8.09 13.81
C SER A 119 18.78 -8.31 13.97
N GLN A 120 19.56 -7.78 13.02
CA GLN A 120 21.03 -7.80 13.10
C GLN A 120 21.54 -7.03 14.33
N ARG A 121 20.95 -5.87 14.65
CA ARG A 121 21.33 -5.04 15.80
C ARG A 121 21.10 -5.77 17.13
N ARG A 122 19.95 -6.44 17.29
CA ARG A 122 19.66 -7.30 18.45
C ARG A 122 20.67 -8.45 18.58
N ASN A 123 20.90 -9.20 17.50
CA ASN A 123 21.85 -10.31 17.50
C ASN A 123 23.28 -9.89 17.92
N ASN A 124 23.75 -8.72 17.49
CA ASN A 124 25.04 -8.18 17.92
C ASN A 124 25.04 -7.81 19.42
N GLU A 125 23.96 -7.21 19.91
CA GLU A 125 23.79 -6.82 21.31
C GLU A 125 23.78 -8.05 22.24
N ASP A 126 23.10 -9.12 21.85
CA ASP A 126 23.03 -10.37 22.60
C ASP A 126 24.38 -11.12 22.58
N GLN A 127 25.12 -11.06 21.46
CA GLN A 127 26.49 -11.59 21.42
C GLN A 127 27.45 -10.80 22.32
N MET A 128 27.25 -9.48 22.45
CA MET A 128 28.02 -8.65 23.38
C MET A 128 27.66 -8.93 24.85
N ARG A 129 26.37 -9.17 25.17
CA ARG A 129 25.94 -9.62 26.51
C ARG A 129 26.61 -10.95 26.90
N LEU A 130 26.59 -11.94 26.01
CA LEU A 130 27.17 -13.25 26.26
C LEU A 130 28.69 -13.17 26.56
N ARG A 131 29.42 -12.34 25.81
CA ARG A 131 30.86 -12.11 26.03
C ARG A 131 31.15 -11.39 27.35
N LEU A 132 30.27 -10.46 27.76
CA LEU A 132 30.39 -9.77 29.05
C LEU A 132 30.19 -10.78 30.20
N GLU A 133 29.15 -11.61 30.14
CA GLU A 133 28.87 -12.65 31.13
C GLU A 133 30.03 -13.66 31.25
N GLU A 134 30.61 -14.10 30.12
CA GLU A 134 31.78 -14.99 30.10
C GLU A 134 33.02 -14.33 30.77
N ALA A 135 33.25 -13.04 30.51
CA ALA A 135 34.34 -12.29 31.11
C ALA A 135 34.14 -12.12 32.62
N GLU A 136 32.93 -11.78 33.06
CA GLU A 136 32.56 -11.66 34.48
C GLU A 136 32.70 -12.99 35.23
N ALA A 137 32.20 -14.09 34.65
CA ALA A 137 32.37 -15.44 35.20
C ALA A 137 33.86 -15.84 35.29
N SER A 138 34.68 -15.38 34.36
CA SER A 138 36.13 -15.63 34.35
C SER A 138 36.88 -14.79 35.39
N LEU A 139 36.47 -13.54 35.62
CA LEU A 139 36.96 -12.70 36.72
C LEU A 139 36.57 -13.27 38.10
N SER A 140 35.32 -13.72 38.25
CA SER A 140 34.80 -14.31 39.48
C SER A 140 35.52 -15.62 39.85
N ARG A 141 35.80 -16.49 38.87
CA ARG A 141 36.67 -17.66 39.07
C ARG A 141 38.12 -17.28 39.44
N ARG A 142 38.65 -16.19 38.88
CA ARG A 142 40.02 -15.72 39.16
C ARG A 142 40.16 -15.09 40.56
N SER A 143 39.16 -14.38 41.06
CA SER A 143 39.20 -13.79 42.41
C SER A 143 39.14 -14.86 43.51
N VAL A 144 38.28 -15.88 43.34
CA VAL A 144 38.13 -17.02 44.28
C VAL A 144 39.43 -17.84 44.43
N GLY A 145 40.30 -17.85 43.42
CA GLY A 145 41.59 -18.55 43.47
C GLY A 145 42.67 -17.94 44.38
N THR A 146 42.42 -16.79 45.03
CA THR A 146 43.46 -16.05 45.79
C THR A 146 43.47 -16.38 47.30
N THR A 147 42.54 -17.21 47.78
CA THR A 147 42.54 -17.69 49.17
C THR A 147 43.58 -18.80 49.39
N MET A 148 44.84 -18.40 49.58
CA MET A 148 45.89 -19.31 50.06
C MET A 148 45.50 -19.91 51.42
N PRO A 149 45.56 -21.24 51.61
CA PRO A 149 45.36 -21.82 52.93
C PRO A 149 46.54 -21.43 53.83
N SER A 150 46.28 -20.51 54.77
CA SER A 150 47.27 -20.08 55.75
C SER A 150 47.63 -21.25 56.66
N GLY A 151 48.75 -21.91 56.35
CA GLY A 151 49.28 -23.01 57.15
C GLY A 151 49.68 -22.51 58.53
N ARG A 152 49.00 -23.02 59.56
CA ARG A 152 49.48 -22.96 60.95
C ARG A 152 50.26 -24.24 61.25
N SER A 153 51.56 -24.06 61.49
CA SER A 153 52.37 -24.98 62.30
C SER A 153 51.99 -24.88 63.78
#